data_AF-A0A6G0WP80-F1
#
_entry.id   AF-A0A6G0WP80-F1
#
_cell.length_a   1.000
_cell.length_b   1.000
_cell.length_c   1.000
_cell.angle_alpha   90.00
_cell.angle_beta   90.00
_cell.angle_gamma   90.00
#
_symmetry.space_group_name_H-M   'P 1'
#
loop_
_entity.id
_entity.type
_entity.pdbx_description
1 polymer ?
#
loop_
_entity_poly.entity_id
_entity_poly.type
_entity_poly.pdbx_seq_one_letter_code
_entity_poly.pdbx_strand_id
1 'polypeptide(L)'
;MQRGFLVVVALLALSCALFIFNLDSSITTPMDPRETTSSYPWAWIRVNSTEVPRMAYMLYATDARTVCNAIIMAHNIRKMGTPTSIPIVTLVSWSVAHDVIQRLRDAQIEAIPVEPWTQTHANHPNEWTESLTKLRIFQERGYDKIIYLDSDAWVHRNLDHLFALGDAPLWAPHAYYFSPQYVFASTLLVFSPSNRLFHDMERAVANPTRPDPDYYDMDVLNDSFKLDCGYLPNHYVVLSYTLIEPTKWSFGSKEERFAKTYVTHFSPGAGVGKPWNTPRDAFHGQQGDYLLVKALYEAYWHAEDELCPWFQSQQVSSRQDNFTMT
;
A
#
# COMPACT_ATOMS: atom_id res chain seq x y z
N MET A 1 -56.31 -25.95 -40.41
CA MET A 1 -55.01 -26.57 -40.77
C MET A 1 -54.13 -26.51 -39.52
N GLN A 2 -54.12 -27.43 -38.55
CA GLN A 2 -53.89 -28.89 -38.50
C GLN A 2 -52.46 -29.36 -38.85
N ARG A 3 -51.80 -29.95 -37.81
CA ARG A 3 -50.72 -30.97 -37.79
C ARG A 3 -49.29 -30.50 -38.17
N GLY A 4 -48.18 -30.95 -37.54
CA GLY A 4 -47.95 -31.97 -36.50
C GLY A 4 -46.43 -32.18 -36.24
N PHE A 5 -46.15 -32.75 -35.06
CA PHE A 5 -44.91 -33.41 -34.58
C PHE A 5 -44.18 -34.29 -35.63
N LEU A 6 -42.83 -34.32 -35.68
CA LEU A 6 -41.95 -35.53 -35.58
C LEU A 6 -40.45 -35.27 -35.95
N VAL A 7 -39.53 -35.94 -35.22
CA VAL A 7 -38.12 -36.31 -35.53
C VAL A 7 -37.09 -35.14 -35.47
N VAL A 8 -36.06 -35.13 -34.60
CA VAL A 8 -34.85 -35.98 -34.61
C VAL A 8 -34.31 -36.19 -33.18
N VAL A 9 -34.46 -37.41 -32.66
CA VAL A 9 -33.59 -38.02 -31.64
C VAL A 9 -32.96 -39.22 -32.34
N ALA A 10 -31.71 -39.10 -32.77
CA ALA A 10 -30.86 -40.22 -33.18
C ALA A 10 -29.46 -39.68 -33.43
N LEU A 11 -28.52 -40.01 -32.54
CA LEU A 11 -27.09 -40.32 -32.82
C LEU A 11 -26.39 -40.65 -31.49
N LEU A 12 -26.86 -41.71 -30.85
CA LEU A 12 -26.11 -42.54 -29.91
C LEU A 12 -26.14 -43.96 -30.49
N ALA A 13 -24.96 -44.55 -30.68
CA ALA A 13 -24.64 -45.96 -31.01
C ALA A 13 -23.84 -46.09 -32.32
N LEU A 14 -22.51 -46.22 -32.17
CA LEU A 14 -21.57 -47.08 -32.91
C LEU A 14 -20.16 -46.58 -32.50
N SER A 15 -19.53 -47.09 -31.45
CA SER A 15 -18.72 -48.30 -31.57
C SER A 15 -18.20 -48.73 -30.18
N CYS A 16 -18.99 -49.54 -29.48
CA CYS A 16 -18.50 -50.41 -28.41
C CYS A 16 -18.41 -51.83 -28.98
N ALA A 17 -17.20 -52.29 -29.32
CA ALA A 17 -16.79 -53.70 -29.30
C ALA A 17 -15.36 -53.82 -29.84
N LEU A 18 -14.53 -54.65 -29.17
CA LEU A 18 -13.09 -54.95 -29.39
C LEU A 18 -12.20 -53.93 -28.66
N PHE A 19 -11.69 -54.19 -27.45
CA PHE A 19 -10.83 -55.32 -27.09
C PHE A 19 -11.00 -55.75 -25.63
N ILE A 20 -10.98 -57.06 -25.44
CA ILE A 20 -11.09 -57.85 -24.21
C ILE A 20 -9.69 -57.97 -23.57
N PHE A 21 -9.66 -57.85 -22.23
CA PHE A 21 -8.72 -58.40 -21.24
C PHE A 21 -7.27 -58.74 -21.66
N ASN A 22 -6.32 -58.06 -21.03
CA ASN A 22 -5.19 -58.71 -20.36
C ASN A 22 -4.81 -57.89 -19.12
N LEU A 23 -5.17 -58.40 -17.94
CA LEU A 23 -4.47 -58.03 -16.70
C LEU A 23 -3.11 -58.72 -16.76
N ASP A 24 -2.03 -57.94 -16.80
CA ASP A 24 -0.73 -58.44 -16.40
C ASP A 24 -0.35 -57.78 -15.06
N SER A 25 -0.44 -58.59 -14.02
CA SER A 25 0.03 -58.28 -12.69
C SER A 25 1.53 -58.56 -12.63
N SER A 26 2.36 -57.53 -12.76
CA SER A 26 3.76 -57.62 -12.38
C SER A 26 4.31 -56.31 -11.79
N ILE A 27 4.44 -56.35 -10.45
CA ILE A 27 5.57 -55.86 -9.65
C ILE A 27 5.82 -54.34 -9.68
N THR A 28 5.33 -53.69 -8.62
CA THR A 28 5.88 -52.45 -8.06
C THR A 28 7.35 -52.65 -7.68
N THR A 29 8.28 -52.02 -8.41
CA THR A 29 9.62 -51.73 -7.88
C THR A 29 9.64 -50.31 -7.30
N PRO A 30 10.22 -50.08 -6.11
CA PRO A 30 10.39 -48.72 -5.59
C PRO A 30 11.40 -47.97 -6.45
N MET A 31 11.05 -46.76 -6.89
CA MET A 31 11.97 -45.84 -7.56
C MET A 31 13.10 -45.42 -6.59
N ASP A 32 14.34 -45.52 -7.05
CA ASP A 32 15.56 -45.09 -6.36
C ASP A 32 15.56 -43.54 -6.18
N PRO A 33 15.79 -42.98 -4.98
CA PRO A 33 15.76 -41.54 -4.75
C PRO A 33 16.90 -40.74 -5.42
N ARG A 34 17.79 -41.35 -6.21
CA ARG A 34 19.03 -40.72 -6.70
C ARG A 34 19.11 -40.42 -8.19
N GLU A 35 18.03 -40.53 -8.95
CA GLU A 35 18.01 -40.11 -10.36
C GLU A 35 16.84 -39.19 -10.67
N THR A 36 16.98 -37.89 -10.35
CA THR A 36 16.24 -36.82 -11.04
C THR A 36 17.17 -35.65 -11.31
N THR A 37 17.95 -35.75 -12.38
CA THR A 37 18.56 -34.57 -13.00
C THR A 37 17.46 -33.80 -13.74
N SER A 38 16.98 -32.76 -13.05
CA SER A 38 16.29 -31.56 -13.50
C SER A 38 16.22 -31.32 -15.03
N SER A 39 15.00 -31.30 -15.58
CA SER A 39 14.69 -30.78 -16.92
C SER A 39 13.68 -29.62 -16.90
N TYR A 40 13.57 -28.88 -15.78
CA TYR A 40 12.64 -27.75 -15.69
C TYR A 40 13.35 -26.41 -15.86
N PRO A 41 12.83 -25.49 -16.72
CA PRO A 41 13.44 -24.20 -17.00
C PRO A 41 13.54 -23.18 -15.84
N TRP A 42 13.18 -23.58 -14.63
CA TRP A 42 13.19 -22.73 -13.44
C TRP A 42 14.00 -23.35 -12.30
N ALA A 43 14.50 -24.58 -12.47
CA ALA A 43 15.18 -25.34 -11.43
C ALA A 43 16.66 -24.94 -11.21
N TRP A 44 17.13 -23.87 -11.85
CA TRP A 44 18.51 -23.36 -11.69
C TRP A 44 18.59 -22.02 -10.97
N ILE A 45 17.47 -21.43 -10.53
CA ILE A 45 17.55 -20.31 -9.59
C ILE A 45 17.81 -20.90 -8.20
N ARG A 46 19.05 -21.36 -7.99
CA ARG A 46 19.59 -21.44 -6.63
C ARG A 46 19.85 -20.00 -6.20
N VAL A 47 18.93 -19.41 -5.44
CA VAL A 47 19.29 -18.24 -4.62
C VAL A 47 20.21 -18.75 -3.53
N ASN A 48 21.51 -18.78 -3.83
CA ASN A 48 22.54 -19.06 -2.85
C ASN A 48 22.87 -17.76 -2.11
N SER A 49 21.89 -17.14 -1.44
CA SER A 49 22.15 -16.03 -0.53
C SER A 49 22.08 -16.55 0.90
N THR A 50 23.25 -16.84 1.46
CA THR A 50 23.43 -17.03 2.92
C THR A 50 23.28 -15.71 3.70
N GLU A 51 23.03 -14.60 3.00
CA GLU A 51 22.82 -13.29 3.60
C GLU A 51 21.36 -13.10 4.00
N VAL A 52 21.17 -12.62 5.22
CA VAL A 52 19.85 -12.23 5.74
C VAL A 52 19.35 -11.03 4.92
N PRO A 53 18.14 -11.07 4.33
CA PRO A 53 17.61 -9.95 3.55
C PRO A 53 17.59 -8.65 4.35
N ARG A 54 18.07 -7.56 3.76
CA ARG A 54 18.02 -6.21 4.35
C ARG A 54 16.63 -5.64 4.15
N MET A 55 15.91 -5.52 5.25
CA MET A 55 14.53 -5.06 5.29
C MET A 55 14.46 -3.61 5.76
N ALA A 56 13.48 -2.85 5.29
CA ALA A 56 13.19 -1.53 5.81
C ALA A 56 11.70 -1.20 5.74
N TYR A 57 11.26 -0.35 6.67
CA TYR A 57 10.08 0.47 6.44
C TYR A 57 10.47 1.72 5.66
N MET A 58 9.67 2.10 4.67
CA MET A 58 9.84 3.38 3.97
C MET A 58 8.59 4.26 4.08
N LEU A 59 8.84 5.55 4.28
CA LEU A 59 7.86 6.63 4.30
C LEU A 59 8.31 7.69 3.29
N TYR A 60 7.42 8.64 2.98
CA TYR A 60 7.78 9.84 2.22
C TYR A 60 7.23 11.11 2.87
N ALA A 61 7.90 12.23 2.61
CA ALA A 61 7.49 13.56 3.04
C ALA A 61 7.92 14.64 2.02
N THR A 62 7.04 15.61 1.78
CA THR A 62 7.23 16.71 0.82
C THR A 62 7.05 18.09 1.45
N ASP A 63 6.64 18.15 2.72
CA ASP A 63 6.46 19.38 3.47
C ASP A 63 6.60 19.14 5.00
N ALA A 64 6.49 20.20 5.79
CA ALA A 64 6.60 20.10 7.25
C ALA A 64 5.47 19.27 7.90
N ARG A 65 4.27 19.22 7.30
CA ARG A 65 3.13 18.43 7.80
C ARG A 65 3.40 16.94 7.61
N THR A 66 3.80 16.54 6.41
CA THR A 66 4.15 15.16 6.05
C THR A 66 5.40 14.68 6.78
N VAL A 67 6.35 15.58 7.11
CA VAL A 67 7.44 15.26 8.04
C VAL A 67 6.92 14.92 9.44
N CYS A 68 6.02 15.72 10.01
CA CYS A 68 5.40 15.40 11.29
C CYS A 68 4.64 14.06 11.24
N ASN A 69 3.86 13.84 10.19
CA ASN A 69 3.14 12.58 9.96
C ASN A 69 4.10 11.39 9.89
N ALA A 70 5.24 11.53 9.21
CA ALA A 70 6.26 10.48 9.14
C ALA A 70 6.88 10.17 10.51
N ILE A 71 7.08 11.18 11.37
CA ILE A 71 7.54 10.97 12.76
C ILE A 71 6.51 10.20 13.57
N ILE A 72 5.22 10.60 13.51
CA ILE A 72 4.12 9.90 14.19
C ILE A 72 4.03 8.44 13.70
N MET A 73 4.10 8.23 12.39
CA MET A 73 4.07 6.90 11.78
C MET A 73 5.23 6.03 12.26
N ALA A 74 6.46 6.55 12.22
CA ALA A 74 7.64 5.82 12.68
C ALA A 74 7.54 5.45 14.17
N HIS A 75 7.09 6.39 15.01
CA HIS A 75 6.83 6.14 16.42
C HIS A 75 5.81 4.99 16.61
N ASN A 76 4.71 5.01 15.86
CA ASN A 76 3.68 3.97 15.93
C ASN A 76 4.20 2.60 15.45
N ILE A 77 4.97 2.54 14.37
CA ILE A 77 5.62 1.30 13.88
C ILE A 77 6.50 0.69 14.97
N ARG A 78 7.29 1.52 15.69
CA ARG A 78 8.11 1.08 16.82
C ARG A 78 7.26 0.61 17.99
N LYS A 79 6.21 1.36 18.34
CA LYS A 79 5.26 1.01 19.42
C LYS A 79 4.59 -0.35 19.17
N MET A 80 4.37 -0.72 17.91
CA MET A 80 3.81 -2.03 17.54
C MET A 80 4.84 -3.18 17.57
N GLY A 81 6.07 -2.95 18.01
CA GLY A 81 7.06 -3.99 18.28
C GLY A 81 8.11 -4.20 17.18
N THR A 82 8.15 -3.36 16.15
CA THR A 82 9.17 -3.44 15.09
C THR A 82 10.57 -3.18 15.68
N PRO A 83 11.51 -4.15 15.62
CA PRO A 83 12.82 -4.01 16.26
C PRO A 83 13.70 -2.98 15.54
N THR A 84 14.60 -2.33 16.28
CA THR A 84 15.53 -1.32 15.72
C THR A 84 16.47 -1.86 14.65
N SER A 85 16.64 -3.18 14.55
CA SER A 85 17.35 -3.85 13.46
C SER A 85 16.68 -3.71 12.10
N ILE A 86 15.37 -3.41 12.06
CA ILE A 86 14.65 -3.01 10.84
C ILE A 86 14.60 -1.47 10.83
N PRO A 87 15.38 -0.78 9.97
CA PRO A 87 15.34 0.67 9.88
C PRO A 87 13.99 1.18 9.39
N ILE A 88 13.66 2.40 9.81
CA ILE A 88 12.56 3.20 9.26
C ILE A 88 13.23 4.36 8.53
N VAL A 89 12.98 4.44 7.24
CA VAL A 89 13.59 5.41 6.32
C VAL A 89 12.50 6.33 5.81
N THR A 90 12.74 7.64 5.83
CA THR A 90 11.85 8.62 5.20
C THR A 90 12.56 9.25 4.02
N LEU A 91 12.01 9.06 2.82
CA LEU A 91 12.40 9.84 1.65
C LEU A 91 11.80 11.23 1.77
N VAL A 92 12.64 12.27 1.84
CA VAL A 92 12.19 13.64 2.06
C VAL A 92 12.57 14.52 0.89
N SER A 93 11.61 15.25 0.34
CA SER A 93 11.86 16.16 -0.78
C SER A 93 12.92 17.22 -0.42
N TRP A 94 13.84 17.53 -1.34
CA TRP A 94 14.84 18.58 -1.14
C TRP A 94 14.23 19.99 -1.01
N SER A 95 12.95 20.17 -1.39
CA SER A 95 12.21 21.41 -1.17
C SER A 95 11.85 21.66 0.30
N VAL A 96 11.94 20.64 1.16
CA VAL A 96 11.71 20.78 2.60
C VAL A 96 12.91 21.44 3.28
N ALA A 97 12.64 22.43 4.14
CA ALA A 97 13.67 23.16 4.86
C ALA A 97 14.56 22.23 5.71
N HIS A 98 15.86 22.51 5.74
CA HIS A 98 16.85 21.66 6.42
C HIS A 98 16.57 21.43 7.91
N ASP A 99 16.10 22.45 8.62
CA ASP A 99 15.73 22.37 10.05
C ASP A 99 14.50 21.48 10.27
N VAL A 100 13.58 21.43 9.30
CA VAL A 100 12.43 20.51 9.30
C VAL A 100 12.90 19.09 9.01
N ILE A 101 13.80 18.87 8.03
CA ILE A 101 14.40 17.54 7.77
C ILE A 101 15.14 17.02 9.02
N GLN A 102 15.81 17.90 9.75
CA GLN A 102 16.54 17.53 10.97
C GLN A 102 15.61 16.91 12.03
N ARG A 103 14.31 17.27 12.07
CA ARG A 103 13.33 16.68 12.99
C ARG A 103 13.19 15.16 12.83
N LEU A 104 13.34 14.63 11.61
CA LEU A 104 13.34 13.19 11.38
C LEU A 104 14.56 12.52 12.05
N ARG A 105 15.74 13.14 11.92
CA ARG A 105 16.98 12.61 12.51
C ARG A 105 16.94 12.67 14.03
N ASP A 106 16.41 13.75 14.59
CA ASP A 106 16.21 13.91 16.03
C ASP A 106 15.26 12.81 16.58
N ALA A 107 14.29 12.38 15.77
CA ALA A 107 13.40 11.25 16.05
C ALA A 107 14.01 9.86 15.73
N GLN A 108 15.31 9.77 15.46
CA GLN A 108 16.04 8.55 15.11
C GLN A 108 15.52 7.86 13.83
N ILE A 109 15.00 8.63 12.89
CA ILE A 109 14.55 8.18 11.58
C ILE A 109 15.63 8.49 10.55
N GLU A 110 15.92 7.53 9.66
CA GLU A 110 16.86 7.77 8.57
C GLU A 110 16.19 8.68 7.53
N ALA A 111 16.58 9.95 7.49
CA ALA A 111 16.14 10.89 6.47
C ALA A 111 17.05 10.81 5.25
N ILE A 112 16.48 10.44 4.10
CA ILE A 112 17.15 10.45 2.81
C ILE A 112 16.54 11.55 1.95
N PRO A 113 17.25 12.67 1.76
CA PRO A 113 16.80 13.71 0.88
C PRO A 113 16.69 13.19 -0.57
N VAL A 114 15.59 13.45 -1.28
CA VAL A 114 15.38 13.11 -2.70
C VAL A 114 14.92 14.30 -3.52
N GLU A 115 15.23 14.30 -4.82
CA GLU A 115 14.77 15.32 -5.76
C GLU A 115 13.23 15.30 -5.88
N PRO A 116 12.53 16.45 -5.82
CA PRO A 116 11.10 16.52 -6.06
C PRO A 116 10.74 15.97 -7.45
N TRP A 117 9.62 15.27 -7.57
CA TRP A 117 9.07 14.87 -8.86
C TRP A 117 7.67 15.47 -9.02
N THR A 118 7.55 16.40 -9.95
CA THR A 118 6.31 17.10 -10.27
C THR A 118 5.80 16.77 -11.65
N GLN A 119 4.49 16.94 -11.84
CA GLN A 119 3.87 16.86 -13.15
C GLN A 119 3.83 18.23 -13.81
N THR A 120 4.56 18.39 -14.92
CA THR A 120 4.61 19.66 -15.65
C THR A 120 3.32 19.99 -16.39
N HIS A 121 2.44 19.00 -16.61
CA HIS A 121 1.22 19.13 -17.42
C HIS A 121 -0.07 19.22 -16.61
N ALA A 122 0.01 19.08 -15.29
CA ALA A 122 -1.17 18.91 -14.45
C ALA A 122 -1.63 20.25 -13.83
N ASN A 123 -2.90 20.59 -13.99
CA ASN A 123 -3.50 21.80 -13.39
C ASN A 123 -4.04 21.45 -12.00
N HIS A 124 -3.17 21.39 -10.98
CA HIS A 124 -3.54 20.93 -9.64
C HIS A 124 -3.44 21.97 -8.52
N PRO A 125 -4.25 21.81 -7.45
CA PRO A 125 -3.96 22.47 -6.19
C PRO A 125 -2.58 22.03 -5.68
N ASN A 126 -1.87 22.96 -5.07
CA ASN A 126 -0.45 22.85 -4.67
C ASN A 126 -0.09 21.58 -3.86
N GLU A 127 -1.07 20.92 -3.22
CA GLU A 127 -0.86 19.77 -2.32
C GLU A 127 -0.48 18.46 -3.04
N TRP A 128 -0.78 18.30 -4.33
CA TRP A 128 -0.43 17.08 -5.09
C TRP A 128 0.73 17.28 -6.07
N THR A 129 1.27 18.49 -6.14
CA THR A 129 2.29 18.87 -7.12
C THR A 129 3.52 17.97 -7.07
N GLU A 130 3.95 17.56 -5.87
CA GLU A 130 5.11 16.67 -5.66
C GLU A 130 4.71 15.21 -5.38
N SER A 131 3.47 14.80 -5.65
CA SER A 131 2.95 13.46 -5.30
C SER A 131 3.76 12.32 -5.95
N LEU A 132 4.27 12.52 -7.17
CA LEU A 132 5.12 11.54 -7.85
C LEU A 132 6.47 11.30 -7.17
N THR A 133 6.90 12.19 -6.27
CA THR A 133 8.12 11.99 -5.48
C THR A 133 8.06 10.67 -4.71
N LYS A 134 6.86 10.22 -4.33
CA LYS A 134 6.60 8.90 -3.73
C LYS A 134 7.18 7.75 -4.54
N LEU A 135 7.15 7.79 -5.88
CA LEU A 135 7.65 6.69 -6.72
C LEU A 135 9.16 6.44 -6.56
N ARG A 136 9.91 7.39 -5.98
CA ARG A 136 11.33 7.21 -5.67
C ARG A 136 11.62 6.14 -4.62
N ILE A 137 10.60 5.62 -3.93
CA ILE A 137 10.73 4.44 -3.05
C ILE A 137 11.17 3.18 -3.81
N PHE A 138 10.95 3.13 -5.14
CA PHE A 138 11.36 2.00 -5.97
C PHE A 138 12.85 2.03 -6.36
N GLN A 139 13.55 3.13 -6.13
CA GLN A 139 15.00 3.21 -6.38
C GLN A 139 15.77 2.29 -5.43
N GLU A 140 16.79 1.62 -5.95
CA GLU A 140 17.63 0.76 -5.12
C GLU A 140 18.45 1.57 -4.12
N ARG A 141 18.28 1.26 -2.83
CA ARG A 141 18.97 1.93 -1.71
C ARG A 141 19.68 0.94 -0.79
N GLY A 142 19.99 -0.25 -1.31
CA GLY A 142 20.57 -1.33 -0.51
C GLY A 142 19.57 -2.00 0.44
N TYR A 143 18.30 -2.04 0.06
CA TYR A 143 17.28 -2.84 0.73
C TYR A 143 16.78 -3.90 -0.23
N ASP A 144 16.60 -5.11 0.29
CA ASP A 144 16.17 -6.26 -0.49
C ASP A 144 14.64 -6.43 -0.40
N LYS A 145 14.01 -5.92 0.66
CA LYS A 145 12.55 -5.85 0.79
C LYS A 145 12.10 -4.65 1.60
N ILE A 146 11.05 -3.99 1.12
CA ILE A 146 10.50 -2.78 1.73
C ILE A 146 9.03 -2.99 2.08
N ILE A 147 8.62 -2.52 3.25
CA ILE A 147 7.23 -2.18 3.55
C ILE A 147 7.11 -0.66 3.49
N TYR A 148 6.36 -0.16 2.53
CA TYR A 148 6.06 1.26 2.40
C TYR A 148 4.69 1.58 3.00
N LEU A 149 4.57 2.74 3.65
CA LEU A 149 3.30 3.30 4.12
C LEU A 149 3.20 4.78 3.73
N ASP A 150 2.02 5.20 3.27
CA ASP A 150 1.71 6.63 3.25
C ASP A 150 1.72 7.17 4.69
N SER A 151 2.30 8.36 4.89
CA SER A 151 2.48 8.93 6.24
C SER A 151 1.18 9.46 6.83
N ASP A 152 0.15 9.68 6.02
CA ASP A 152 -1.20 10.07 6.43
C ASP A 152 -2.10 8.89 6.83
N ALA A 153 -1.54 7.99 7.64
CA ALA A 153 -2.24 6.85 8.18
C ALA A 153 -1.90 6.62 9.66
N TRP A 154 -2.62 5.69 10.28
CA TRP A 154 -2.39 5.24 11.64
C TRP A 154 -2.24 3.72 11.68
N VAL A 155 -1.14 3.24 12.26
CA VAL A 155 -0.84 1.80 12.40
C VAL A 155 -1.35 1.32 13.76
N HIS A 156 -2.20 0.30 13.73
CA HIS A 156 -2.82 -0.33 14.90
C HIS A 156 -2.15 -1.64 15.32
N ARG A 157 -1.39 -2.26 14.42
CA ARG A 157 -0.84 -3.61 14.57
C ARG A 157 0.52 -3.72 13.89
N ASN A 158 1.35 -4.64 14.36
CA ASN A 158 2.63 -4.96 13.74
C ASN A 158 2.43 -5.45 12.30
N LEU A 159 3.34 -5.06 11.39
CA LEU A 159 3.31 -5.40 9.97
C LEU A 159 4.53 -6.23 9.55
N ASP A 160 5.42 -6.61 10.45
CA ASP A 160 6.71 -7.25 10.13
C ASP A 160 6.53 -8.59 9.41
N HIS A 161 5.42 -9.29 9.67
CA HIS A 161 5.09 -10.54 8.96
C HIS A 161 4.95 -10.34 7.46
N LEU A 162 4.72 -9.11 6.97
CA LEU A 162 4.67 -8.82 5.55
C LEU A 162 6.04 -8.96 4.86
N PHE A 163 7.15 -8.86 5.59
CA PHE A 163 8.47 -9.14 5.01
C PHE A 163 8.62 -10.62 4.57
N ALA A 164 7.84 -11.52 5.16
CA ALA A 164 7.82 -12.94 4.81
C ALA A 164 6.93 -13.28 3.61
N LEU A 165 6.24 -12.29 3.01
CA LEU A 165 5.45 -12.52 1.80
C LEU A 165 6.35 -13.04 0.67
N GLY A 166 5.81 -13.98 -0.11
CA GLY A 166 6.49 -14.61 -1.24
C GLY A 166 6.71 -13.67 -2.42
N ASP A 167 7.16 -14.25 -3.52
CA ASP A 167 7.56 -13.51 -4.71
C ASP A 167 6.34 -12.90 -5.42
N ALA A 168 6.31 -11.57 -5.46
CA ALA A 168 5.52 -10.75 -6.37
C ALA A 168 6.30 -9.47 -6.64
N PRO A 169 6.15 -8.82 -7.81
CA PRO A 169 6.80 -7.54 -8.07
C PRO A 169 6.31 -6.45 -7.11
N LEU A 170 5.05 -6.54 -6.68
CA LEU A 170 4.40 -5.62 -5.75
C LEU A 170 3.29 -6.35 -5.00
N TRP A 171 3.21 -6.16 -3.69
CA TRP A 171 2.01 -6.45 -2.91
C TRP A 171 1.33 -5.15 -2.49
N ALA A 172 0.01 -5.07 -2.64
CA ALA A 172 -0.76 -3.87 -2.30
C ALA A 172 -2.19 -4.23 -1.84
N PRO A 173 -2.82 -3.41 -0.97
CA PRO A 173 -4.21 -3.60 -0.58
C PRO A 173 -5.16 -3.30 -1.74
N HIS A 174 -6.27 -4.03 -1.78
CA HIS A 174 -7.34 -3.75 -2.73
C HIS A 174 -7.96 -2.38 -2.49
N ALA A 175 -8.18 -1.60 -3.55
CA ALA A 175 -8.94 -0.36 -3.50
C ALA A 175 -10.44 -0.69 -3.61
N TYR A 176 -10.98 -1.36 -2.58
CA TYR A 176 -12.36 -1.92 -2.58
C TYR A 176 -13.48 -0.88 -2.79
N TYR A 177 -13.16 0.40 -2.64
CA TYR A 177 -14.04 1.55 -2.86
C TYR A 177 -14.01 2.06 -4.31
N PHE A 178 -13.21 1.43 -5.19
CA PHE A 178 -13.02 1.81 -6.57
C PHE A 178 -13.48 0.71 -7.53
N SER A 179 -13.84 1.10 -8.75
CA SER A 179 -14.14 0.18 -9.86
C SER A 179 -13.19 0.50 -11.02
N PRO A 180 -12.63 -0.51 -11.71
CA PRO A 180 -12.89 -1.95 -11.58
C PRO A 180 -12.21 -2.61 -10.37
N GLN A 181 -12.70 -3.80 -9.99
CA GLN A 181 -12.24 -4.54 -8.80
C GLN A 181 -10.80 -5.08 -8.89
N TYR A 182 -10.01 -4.77 -9.92
CA TYR A 182 -8.58 -5.07 -9.90
C TYR A 182 -7.74 -3.86 -9.45
N VAL A 183 -8.36 -2.71 -9.18
CA VAL A 183 -7.59 -1.55 -8.74
C VAL A 183 -7.08 -1.78 -7.30
N PHE A 184 -5.80 -1.52 -7.08
CA PHE A 184 -5.19 -1.55 -5.76
C PHE A 184 -4.81 -0.14 -5.30
N ALA A 185 -4.78 0.07 -3.98
CA ALA A 185 -4.36 1.34 -3.40
C ALA A 185 -2.85 1.36 -3.18
N SER A 186 -2.22 2.52 -3.32
CA SER A 186 -0.79 2.71 -3.12
C SER A 186 -0.42 3.07 -1.67
N THR A 187 -1.34 2.89 -0.72
CA THR A 187 -1.23 3.35 0.68
C THR A 187 -0.36 2.47 1.57
N LEU A 188 -0.22 1.20 1.21
CA LEU A 188 0.69 0.21 1.79
C LEU A 188 1.24 -0.63 0.65
N LEU A 189 2.55 -0.72 0.53
CA LEU A 189 3.18 -1.52 -0.52
C LEU A 189 4.24 -2.45 0.09
N VAL A 190 4.38 -3.67 -0.44
CA VAL A 190 5.50 -4.57 -0.11
C VAL A 190 6.18 -4.98 -1.40
N PHE A 191 7.46 -4.65 -1.54
CA PHE A 191 8.17 -4.85 -2.81
C PHE A 191 9.69 -4.97 -2.61
N SER A 192 10.37 -5.40 -3.67
CA SER A 192 11.82 -5.33 -3.78
C SER A 192 12.18 -4.13 -4.66
N PRO A 193 13.00 -3.16 -4.19
CA PRO A 193 13.44 -2.04 -5.01
C PRO A 193 14.10 -2.49 -6.31
N SER A 194 13.90 -1.73 -7.38
CA SER A 194 14.54 -1.97 -8.66
C SER A 194 14.66 -0.68 -9.45
N ASN A 195 15.89 -0.29 -9.77
CA ASN A 195 16.13 0.87 -10.63
C ASN A 195 15.54 0.66 -12.03
N ARG A 196 15.48 -0.59 -12.51
CA ARG A 196 14.81 -0.93 -13.77
C ARG A 196 13.32 -0.59 -13.71
N LEU A 197 12.61 -1.05 -12.66
CA LEU A 197 11.19 -0.76 -12.48
C LEU A 197 10.94 0.75 -12.28
N PHE A 198 11.80 1.42 -11.53
CA PHE A 198 11.73 2.87 -11.38
C PHE A 198 11.84 3.60 -12.73
N HIS A 199 12.80 3.22 -13.58
CA HIS A 199 12.93 3.79 -14.92
C HIS A 199 11.75 3.45 -15.85
N ASP A 200 11.11 2.28 -15.68
CA ASP A 200 9.86 1.95 -16.37
C ASP A 200 8.75 2.93 -15.96
N MET A 201 8.63 3.26 -14.67
CA MET A 201 7.67 4.26 -14.16
C MET A 201 7.96 5.67 -14.68
N GLU A 202 9.23 6.09 -14.73
CA GLU A 202 9.62 7.39 -15.31
C GLU A 202 9.17 7.50 -16.76
N ARG A 203 9.35 6.43 -17.55
CA ARG A 203 8.87 6.39 -18.94
C ARG A 203 7.35 6.44 -19.04
N ALA A 204 6.64 5.73 -18.16
CA ALA A 204 5.19 5.74 -18.12
C ALA A 204 4.64 7.13 -17.79
N VAL A 205 5.22 7.82 -16.79
CA VAL A 205 4.87 9.19 -16.43
C VAL A 205 5.16 10.18 -17.56
N ALA A 206 6.29 10.02 -18.25
CA ALA A 206 6.66 10.90 -19.36
C ALA A 206 5.76 10.71 -20.61
N ASN A 207 5.19 9.51 -20.78
CA ASN A 207 4.34 9.16 -21.92
C ASN A 207 3.07 8.44 -21.44
N PRO A 208 2.16 9.13 -20.72
CA PRO A 208 0.97 8.49 -20.18
C PRO A 208 0.08 8.02 -21.32
N THR A 209 -0.36 6.76 -21.27
CA THR A 209 -1.27 6.18 -22.27
C THR A 209 -2.74 6.45 -21.96
N ARG A 210 -3.03 7.11 -20.84
CA ARG A 210 -4.39 7.41 -20.39
C ARG A 210 -4.91 8.72 -20.98
N PRO A 211 -6.24 8.87 -21.15
CA PRO A 211 -6.83 10.10 -21.69
C PRO A 211 -6.87 11.26 -20.67
N ASP A 212 -6.76 10.93 -19.39
CA ASP A 212 -6.86 11.87 -18.27
C ASP A 212 -5.50 12.55 -18.06
N PRO A 213 -5.44 13.89 -18.03
CA PRO A 213 -4.19 14.63 -17.85
C PRO A 213 -3.56 14.41 -16.47
N ASP A 214 -4.34 13.96 -15.49
CA ASP A 214 -3.89 13.80 -14.12
C ASP A 214 -3.34 12.37 -13.94
N TYR A 215 -2.11 12.23 -13.44
CA TYR A 215 -1.48 10.91 -13.36
C TYR A 215 -0.72 10.73 -12.05
N TYR A 216 -1.41 10.29 -11.01
CA TYR A 216 -0.82 10.19 -9.68
C TYR A 216 -0.08 8.87 -9.47
N ASP A 217 0.62 8.75 -8.35
CA ASP A 217 1.36 7.54 -7.97
C ASP A 217 0.50 6.27 -8.06
N MET A 218 -0.75 6.33 -7.58
CA MET A 218 -1.67 5.18 -7.62
C MET A 218 -1.99 4.78 -9.07
N ASP A 219 -2.15 5.74 -9.97
CA ASP A 219 -2.44 5.48 -11.37
C ASP A 219 -1.24 4.85 -12.08
N VAL A 220 -0.04 5.42 -11.86
CA VAL A 220 1.23 4.89 -12.41
C VAL A 220 1.45 3.45 -11.99
N LEU A 221 1.23 3.16 -10.71
CA LEU A 221 1.40 1.82 -10.16
C LEU A 221 0.36 0.85 -10.71
N ASN A 222 -0.91 1.24 -10.79
CA ASN A 222 -1.95 0.37 -11.36
C ASN A 222 -1.69 0.08 -12.84
N ASP A 223 -1.28 1.08 -13.63
CA ASP A 223 -0.91 0.82 -15.03
C ASP A 223 0.30 -0.10 -15.17
N SER A 224 1.27 0.02 -14.26
CA SER A 224 2.51 -0.78 -14.27
C SER A 224 2.31 -2.21 -13.77
N PHE A 225 1.42 -2.44 -12.80
CA PHE A 225 1.34 -3.71 -12.05
C PHE A 225 -0.04 -4.38 -12.02
N LYS A 226 -1.07 -3.84 -12.68
CA LYS A 226 -2.45 -4.40 -12.62
C LYS A 226 -2.55 -5.91 -12.91
N LEU A 227 -1.65 -6.48 -13.71
CA LEU A 227 -1.65 -7.91 -14.05
C LEU A 227 -0.79 -8.78 -13.12
N ASP A 228 0.14 -8.18 -12.38
CA ASP A 228 1.18 -8.89 -11.64
C ASP A 228 1.21 -8.55 -10.13
N CYS A 229 0.23 -7.76 -9.65
CA CYS A 229 0.12 -7.35 -8.25
C CYS A 229 -0.38 -8.50 -7.36
N GLY A 230 0.28 -8.71 -6.23
CA GLY A 230 -0.21 -9.53 -5.13
C GLY A 230 -1.18 -8.73 -4.24
N TYR A 231 -2.43 -9.18 -4.12
CA TYR A 231 -3.41 -8.44 -3.33
C TYR A 231 -3.33 -8.77 -1.84
N LEU A 232 -3.18 -7.74 -1.02
CA LEU A 232 -3.38 -7.82 0.41
C LEU A 232 -4.88 -7.75 0.73
N PRO A 233 -5.38 -8.57 1.68
CA PRO A 233 -6.76 -8.46 2.18
C PRO A 233 -7.14 -7.07 2.68
N ASN A 234 -8.42 -6.71 2.60
CA ASN A 234 -8.94 -5.39 2.99
C ASN A 234 -8.64 -4.99 4.45
N HIS A 235 -8.37 -5.94 5.34
CA HIS A 235 -8.04 -5.62 6.74
C HIS A 235 -6.65 -4.97 6.90
N TYR A 236 -5.80 -5.00 5.87
CA TYR A 236 -4.49 -4.34 5.94
C TYR A 236 -4.62 -2.82 5.92
N VAL A 237 -5.45 -2.28 5.02
CA VAL A 237 -5.72 -0.84 4.98
C VAL A 237 -7.22 -0.58 4.87
N VAL A 238 -7.73 0.19 5.83
CA VAL A 238 -9.11 0.68 5.86
C VAL A 238 -9.10 2.20 5.79
N LEU A 239 -9.99 2.78 5.00
CA LEU A 239 -10.12 4.25 4.92
C LEU A 239 -10.93 4.78 6.11
N SER A 240 -10.49 5.88 6.72
CA SER A 240 -11.11 6.47 7.92
C SER A 240 -12.60 6.74 7.75
N TYR A 241 -13.03 7.32 6.62
CA TYR A 241 -14.46 7.59 6.39
C TYR A 241 -15.31 6.33 6.33
N THR A 242 -14.74 5.19 5.90
CA THR A 242 -15.52 3.96 5.79
C THR A 242 -15.93 3.45 7.16
N LEU A 243 -15.19 3.78 8.24
CA LEU A 243 -15.53 3.36 9.62
C LEU A 243 -16.93 3.81 10.05
N ILE A 244 -17.47 4.88 9.46
CA ILE A 244 -18.82 5.37 9.73
C ILE A 244 -19.83 4.99 8.63
N GLU A 245 -19.38 4.54 7.47
CA GLU A 245 -20.27 4.14 6.38
C GLU A 245 -21.04 2.86 6.68
N PRO A 246 -22.30 2.75 6.22
CA PRO A 246 -23.11 1.54 6.41
C PRO A 246 -22.58 0.34 5.60
N THR A 247 -21.89 0.59 4.49
CA THR A 247 -21.35 -0.46 3.62
C THR A 247 -20.29 -1.27 4.34
N LYS A 248 -20.35 -2.60 4.20
CA LYS A 248 -19.49 -3.52 4.95
C LYS A 248 -18.08 -3.71 4.38
N TRP A 249 -17.84 -3.45 3.09
CA TRP A 249 -16.51 -3.49 2.46
C TRP A 249 -15.72 -4.79 2.72
N SER A 250 -16.40 -5.94 2.63
CA SER A 250 -15.87 -7.30 2.88
C SER A 250 -15.63 -7.68 4.35
N PHE A 251 -16.10 -6.88 5.30
CA PHE A 251 -16.09 -7.19 6.74
C PHE A 251 -17.47 -7.71 7.22
N GLY A 252 -17.52 -8.42 8.34
CA GLY A 252 -18.80 -8.86 8.93
C GLY A 252 -19.57 -7.74 9.63
N SER A 253 -18.88 -6.79 10.27
CA SER A 253 -19.45 -5.57 10.88
C SER A 253 -18.46 -4.39 10.90
N LYS A 254 -18.90 -3.19 11.33
CA LYS A 254 -18.02 -2.02 11.50
C LYS A 254 -17.04 -2.22 12.66
N GLU A 255 -17.49 -2.85 13.74
CA GLU A 255 -16.67 -3.21 14.89
C GLU A 255 -15.60 -4.23 14.49
N GLU A 256 -15.97 -5.25 13.70
CA GLU A 256 -14.99 -6.19 13.16
C GLU A 256 -13.98 -5.49 12.27
N ARG A 257 -14.42 -4.57 11.41
CA ARG A 257 -13.52 -3.78 10.57
C ARG A 257 -12.50 -3.07 11.42
N PHE A 258 -12.94 -2.26 12.38
CA PHE A 258 -12.04 -1.54 13.27
C PHE A 258 -11.12 -2.49 14.02
N ALA A 259 -11.68 -3.55 14.61
CA ALA A 259 -10.92 -4.52 15.39
C ALA A 259 -9.85 -5.23 14.56
N LYS A 260 -10.10 -5.60 13.31
CA LYS A 260 -9.15 -6.36 12.47
C LYS A 260 -8.22 -5.48 11.63
N THR A 261 -8.43 -4.16 11.61
CA THR A 261 -7.62 -3.25 10.80
C THR A 261 -6.17 -3.21 11.29
N TYR A 262 -5.22 -3.33 10.37
CA TYR A 262 -3.80 -3.08 10.64
C TYR A 262 -3.46 -1.60 10.50
N VAL A 263 -3.95 -0.95 9.44
CA VAL A 263 -3.69 0.46 9.16
C VAL A 263 -4.98 1.17 8.80
N THR A 264 -5.25 2.30 9.44
CA THR A 264 -6.30 3.22 8.97
C THR A 264 -5.67 4.38 8.21
N HIS A 265 -5.98 4.50 6.93
CA HIS A 265 -5.56 5.64 6.12
C HIS A 265 -6.57 6.79 6.30
N PHE A 266 -6.09 8.00 6.59
CA PHE A 266 -6.94 9.16 6.77
C PHE A 266 -7.45 9.65 5.42
N SER A 267 -8.59 9.16 4.94
CA SER A 267 -9.16 9.58 3.66
C SER A 267 -10.41 10.45 3.86
N PRO A 268 -10.58 11.51 3.05
CA PRO A 268 -11.80 12.29 3.08
C PRO A 268 -13.00 11.48 2.56
N GLY A 269 -14.16 11.70 3.15
CA GLY A 269 -15.42 11.05 2.74
C GLY A 269 -16.45 11.07 3.86
N ALA A 270 -17.74 10.97 3.56
CA ALA A 270 -18.81 10.91 4.56
C ALA A 270 -18.75 11.98 5.69
N GLY A 271 -18.23 13.19 5.41
CA GLY A 271 -18.05 14.25 6.40
C GLY A 271 -16.80 14.13 7.29
N VAL A 272 -15.98 13.10 7.07
CA VAL A 272 -14.68 12.86 7.72
C VAL A 272 -13.59 13.42 6.81
N GLY A 273 -12.68 14.25 7.35
CA GLY A 273 -11.56 14.88 6.62
C GLY A 273 -10.19 14.41 7.12
N LYS A 274 -9.10 15.12 6.81
CA LYS A 274 -7.79 14.83 7.45
C LYS A 274 -7.78 15.34 8.90
N PRO A 275 -7.14 14.65 9.86
CA PRO A 275 -7.17 15.05 11.26
C PRO A 275 -6.51 16.41 11.53
N TRP A 276 -5.47 16.78 10.79
CA TRP A 276 -4.84 18.11 10.88
C TRP A 276 -5.66 19.26 10.27
N ASN A 277 -6.70 18.93 9.51
CA ASN A 277 -7.66 19.90 8.95
C ASN A 277 -9.02 19.86 9.69
N THR A 278 -9.15 19.01 10.71
CA THR A 278 -10.39 18.80 11.44
C THR A 278 -10.31 19.53 12.79
N PRO A 279 -11.29 20.39 13.15
CA PRO A 279 -11.34 21.00 14.46
C PRO A 279 -11.32 19.95 15.58
N ARG A 280 -10.59 20.21 16.66
CA ARG A 280 -10.42 19.24 17.76
C ARG A 280 -11.71 18.95 18.53
N ASP A 281 -12.71 19.84 18.42
CA ASP A 281 -14.05 19.69 18.98
C ASP A 281 -15.07 19.09 17.99
N ALA A 282 -14.66 18.73 16.77
CA ALA A 282 -15.58 18.28 15.69
C ALA A 282 -16.43 17.06 16.07
N PHE A 283 -15.97 16.24 17.02
CA PHE A 283 -16.68 15.05 17.49
C PHE A 283 -17.32 15.21 18.88
N HIS A 284 -17.38 16.43 19.43
CA HIS A 284 -18.08 16.68 20.68
C HIS A 284 -19.57 16.36 20.56
N GLY A 285 -20.09 15.57 21.50
CA GLY A 285 -21.49 15.14 21.52
C GLY A 285 -21.87 14.08 20.48
N GLN A 286 -20.94 13.65 19.60
CA GLN A 286 -21.18 12.56 18.66
C GLN A 286 -21.23 11.21 19.38
N GLN A 287 -22.09 10.30 18.89
CA GLN A 287 -22.30 8.96 19.44
C GLN A 287 -22.32 7.91 18.33
N GLY A 288 -22.38 6.63 18.71
CA GLY A 288 -22.45 5.51 17.77
C GLY A 288 -21.16 5.36 16.97
N ASP A 289 -21.29 5.22 15.64
CA ASP A 289 -20.17 4.91 14.74
C ASP A 289 -19.05 5.97 14.76
N TYR A 290 -19.39 7.22 15.10
CA TYR A 290 -18.42 8.31 15.20
C TYR A 290 -17.42 8.12 16.35
N LEU A 291 -17.71 7.27 17.34
CA LEU A 291 -16.77 7.00 18.44
C LEU A 291 -15.47 6.36 17.94
N LEU A 292 -15.52 5.54 16.88
CA LEU A 292 -14.33 4.90 16.31
C LEU A 292 -13.43 5.93 15.62
N VAL A 293 -14.02 6.83 14.84
CA VAL A 293 -13.30 7.92 14.18
C VAL A 293 -12.77 8.91 15.23
N LYS A 294 -13.56 9.24 16.25
CA LYS A 294 -13.15 10.10 17.35
C LYS A 294 -11.88 9.57 18.04
N ALA A 295 -11.88 8.32 18.47
CA ALA A 295 -10.73 7.71 19.16
C ALA A 295 -9.46 7.72 18.28
N LEU A 296 -9.62 7.48 16.98
CA LEU A 296 -8.53 7.56 16.01
C LEU A 296 -7.96 9.00 15.90
N TYR A 297 -8.82 10.03 15.90
CA TYR A 297 -8.40 11.42 15.74
C TYR A 297 -7.76 11.96 17.01
N GLU A 298 -8.32 11.61 18.17
CA GLU A 298 -7.73 11.93 19.47
C GLU A 298 -6.34 11.31 19.63
N ALA A 299 -6.14 10.07 19.17
CA ALA A 299 -4.83 9.43 19.16
C ALA A 299 -3.83 10.17 18.26
N TYR A 300 -4.25 10.59 17.06
CA TYR A 300 -3.42 11.40 16.17
C TYR A 300 -3.07 12.76 16.79
N TRP A 301 -4.05 13.48 17.33
CA TRP A 301 -3.85 14.81 17.91
C TRP A 301 -2.93 14.76 19.14
N HIS A 302 -3.07 13.74 19.99
CA HIS A 302 -2.15 13.52 21.10
C HIS A 302 -0.72 13.27 20.60
N ALA A 303 -0.54 12.41 19.59
CA ALA A 303 0.78 12.13 19.03
C ALA A 303 1.40 13.37 18.35
N GLU A 304 0.59 14.20 17.69
CA GLU A 304 1.03 15.48 17.12
C GLU A 304 1.52 16.44 18.21
N ASP A 305 0.77 16.58 19.31
CA ASP A 305 1.15 17.45 20.43
C ASP A 305 2.46 16.99 21.09
N GLU A 306 2.63 15.67 21.24
CA GLU A 306 3.79 15.06 21.90
C GLU A 306 5.04 15.08 21.01
N LEU A 307 4.91 14.70 19.74
CA LEU A 307 6.04 14.42 18.85
C LEU A 307 6.37 15.58 17.90
N CYS A 308 5.41 16.47 17.66
CA CYS A 308 5.56 17.61 16.76
C CYS A 308 5.26 18.99 17.37
N PRO A 309 5.68 19.30 18.62
CA PRO A 309 5.42 20.63 19.19
C PRO A 309 6.05 21.76 18.36
N TRP A 310 7.14 21.46 17.64
CA TRP A 310 7.83 22.37 16.72
C TRP A 310 6.96 22.82 15.55
N PHE A 311 6.01 21.99 15.11
CA PHE A 311 5.11 22.32 13.99
C PHE A 311 4.06 23.36 14.40
N GLN A 312 3.57 23.28 15.65
CA GLN A 312 2.59 24.23 16.19
C GLN A 312 3.20 25.63 16.36
N SER A 313 4.47 25.73 16.81
CA SER A 313 5.15 27.02 16.92
C SER A 313 5.34 27.74 15.58
N GLN A 314 5.57 26.99 14.49
CA GLN A 314 5.73 27.57 13.15
C GLN A 314 4.40 28.11 12.59
N GLN A 315 3.27 27.46 12.90
CA GLN A 315 1.93 27.95 12.55
C GLN A 315 1.54 29.23 13.29
N VAL A 316 2.05 29.44 14.51
CA VAL A 316 1.80 30.67 15.28
C VAL A 316 2.64 31.83 14.74
N SER A 317 3.92 31.59 14.43
CA SER A 317 4.81 32.60 13.85
C SER A 317 4.29 33.10 12.50
N SER A 318 3.87 32.20 11.60
CA SER A 318 3.36 32.58 10.27
C SER A 318 2.05 33.37 10.31
N ARG A 319 1.22 33.18 11.34
CA ARG A 319 0.03 34.01 11.57
C ARG A 319 0.36 35.38 12.13
N GLN A 320 1.39 35.51 12.95
CA GLN A 320 1.84 36.80 13.48
C GLN A 320 2.46 37.67 12.37
N ASP A 321 3.27 37.09 11.49
CA ASP A 321 3.89 37.82 10.38
C ASP A 321 2.85 38.37 9.38
N ASN A 322 1.75 37.64 9.16
CA ASN A 322 0.62 38.10 8.33
C ASN A 322 -0.20 39.23 8.99
N PHE A 323 -0.19 39.35 10.31
CA PHE A 323 -0.88 40.44 11.03
C PHE A 323 -0.09 41.75 11.05
N THR A 324 1.23 41.69 10.83
CA THR A 324 2.10 42.87 10.75
C THR A 324 2.19 43.49 9.35
N MET A 325 1.57 42.88 8.34
CA MET A 325 1.56 43.38 6.94
C MET A 325 0.21 43.97 6.49
N THR A 326 -0.71 44.28 7.41
CA THR A 326 -1.99 44.99 7.13
C THR A 326 -2.04 46.34 7.83
#